data_AF-A0A142VWX1-F1
#
_entry.id   AF-A0A142VWX1-F1
#
_cell.length_a   1.000
_cell.length_b   1.000
_cell.length_c   1.000
_cell.angle_alpha   90.00
_cell.angle_beta   90.00
_cell.angle_gamma   90.00
#
_symmetry.space_group_name_H-M   'P 1'
#
loop_
_entity.id
_entity.type
_entity.pdbx_description
1 polymer ?
#
loop_
_entity_poly.entity_id
_entity_poly.type
_entity_poly.pdbx_seq_one_letter_code
_entity_poly.pdbx_strand_id
1 'polypeptide(L)'
;MLERSDCPFLLDVLDCLKRRGKALKHRNATPIIERFIELRDGKTEERVEVTFKVRKRQIVALTVWGDRWISIRAAESIPQAGWKFQYTHSGRFLGTEGGRDLVKATEASLSEMYELTDTTVERLDLIWRPLLANGPQVA
;
A
#
# COMPACT_ATOMS: atom_id res chain seq x y z
N MET A 1 28.26 -3.42 -0.24
CA MET A 1 27.04 -4.17 0.10
C MET A 1 26.19 -3.18 0.89
N LEU A 2 25.04 -2.75 0.37
CA LEU A 2 24.18 -1.81 1.11
C LEU A 2 23.54 -2.59 2.27
N GLU A 3 23.82 -2.18 3.50
CA GLU A 3 23.26 -2.85 4.68
C GLU A 3 21.77 -2.57 4.79
N ARG A 4 21.00 -3.61 5.14
CA ARG A 4 19.58 -3.45 5.45
C ARG A 4 19.47 -2.65 6.74
N SER A 5 18.84 -1.50 6.66
CA SER A 5 18.37 -0.79 7.84
C SER A 5 17.21 -1.58 8.43
N ASP A 6 17.26 -1.95 9.70
CA ASP A 6 16.12 -2.53 10.41
C ASP A 6 15.14 -1.40 10.81
N CYS A 7 14.58 -0.71 9.80
CA CYS A 7 13.66 0.39 10.02
C CYS A 7 12.44 -0.10 10.84
N PRO A 8 12.22 0.41 12.07
CA PRO A 8 11.17 -0.12 12.95
C PRO A 8 9.78 -0.05 12.33
N PHE A 9 9.51 1.00 11.54
CA PHE A 9 8.25 1.16 10.86
C PHE A 9 8.03 0.09 9.77
N LEU A 10 9.03 -0.16 8.92
CA LEU A 10 8.91 -1.18 7.87
C LEU A 10 8.79 -2.59 8.47
N LEU A 11 9.54 -2.87 9.53
CA LEU A 11 9.44 -4.15 10.25
C LEU A 11 8.06 -4.35 10.85
N ASP A 12 7.48 -3.33 11.48
CA ASP A 12 6.11 -3.38 12.02
C ASP A 12 5.06 -3.64 10.93
N VAL A 13 5.19 -3.01 9.76
CA VAL A 13 4.31 -3.25 8.60
C VAL A 13 4.41 -4.70 8.13
N LEU A 14 5.63 -5.20 7.94
CA LEU A 14 5.87 -6.58 7.52
C LEU A 14 5.32 -7.60 8.52
N ASP A 15 5.51 -7.36 9.81
CA ASP A 15 4.98 -8.22 10.88
C ASP A 15 3.45 -8.22 10.92
N CYS A 16 2.82 -7.05 10.77
CA CYS A 16 1.36 -6.94 10.70
C CYS A 16 0.80 -7.70 9.49
N LEU A 17 1.42 -7.57 8.32
CA LEU A 17 1.04 -8.32 7.11
C LEU A 17 1.20 -9.83 7.30
N LYS A 18 2.32 -10.26 7.89
CA LYS A 18 2.59 -11.68 8.19
C LYS A 18 1.53 -12.26 9.12
N ARG A 19 1.19 -11.55 10.20
CA ARG A 19 0.13 -11.96 11.15
C ARG A 19 -1.24 -12.08 10.50
N ARG A 20 -1.53 -11.25 9.50
CA ARG A 20 -2.81 -11.25 8.76
C ARG A 20 -2.81 -12.17 7.53
N GLY A 21 -1.71 -12.85 7.23
CA GLY A 21 -1.57 -13.70 6.04
C GLY A 21 -2.67 -14.76 5.88
N LYS A 22 -3.14 -15.38 6.98
CA LYS A 22 -4.26 -16.36 6.92
C LYS A 22 -5.57 -15.68 6.49
N ALA A 23 -5.92 -14.54 7.08
CA ALA A 23 -7.14 -13.80 6.75
C ALA A 23 -7.10 -13.29 5.30
N LEU A 24 -5.95 -12.79 4.85
CA LEU A 24 -5.72 -12.35 3.48
C LEU A 24 -5.84 -13.50 2.46
N LYS A 25 -5.31 -14.69 2.80
CA LYS A 25 -5.45 -15.90 1.97
C LYS A 25 -6.91 -16.31 1.79
N HIS A 26 -7.73 -16.25 2.85
CA HIS A 26 -9.16 -16.55 2.75
C HIS A 26 -9.92 -15.59 1.81
N ARG A 27 -9.36 -14.40 1.55
CA ARG A 27 -9.89 -13.39 0.62
C ARG A 27 -9.25 -13.45 -0.77
N ASN A 28 -8.47 -14.49 -1.08
CA ASN A 28 -7.66 -14.60 -2.30
C ASN A 28 -6.67 -13.44 -2.52
N ALA A 29 -6.31 -12.71 -1.46
CA ALA A 29 -5.44 -11.54 -1.54
C ALA A 29 -4.07 -11.83 -0.90
N THR A 30 -3.38 -12.87 -1.38
CA THR A 30 -2.03 -13.18 -0.87
C THR A 30 -1.07 -12.04 -1.27
N PRO A 31 -0.39 -11.40 -0.31
CA PRO A 31 0.55 -10.33 -0.62
C PRO A 31 1.82 -10.88 -1.29
N ILE A 32 2.26 -10.22 -2.35
CA ILE A 32 3.60 -10.33 -2.92
C ILE A 32 4.41 -9.17 -2.32
N ILE A 33 5.47 -9.49 -1.57
CA ILE A 33 6.26 -8.50 -0.84
C ILE A 33 7.67 -8.45 -1.42
N GLU A 34 8.11 -7.26 -1.79
CA GLU A 34 9.45 -7.00 -2.32
C GLU A 34 10.11 -5.90 -1.48
N ARG A 35 11.38 -6.09 -1.10
CA ARG A 35 12.16 -5.12 -0.31
C ARG A 35 13.27 -4.55 -1.18
N PHE A 36 13.39 -3.23 -1.20
CA PHE A 36 14.38 -2.51 -1.99
C PHE A 36 15.21 -1.62 -1.09
N ILE A 37 16.50 -1.53 -1.39
CA ILE A 37 17.41 -0.55 -0.82
C ILE A 37 17.91 0.30 -1.98
N GLU A 38 17.67 1.60 -1.90
CA GLU A 38 17.97 2.55 -2.96
C GLU A 38 18.88 3.66 -2.42
N LEU A 39 19.80 4.15 -3.27
CA LEU A 39 20.61 5.32 -2.95
C LEU A 39 19.93 6.55 -3.56
N ARG A 40 19.42 7.45 -2.72
CA ARG A 40 18.73 8.67 -3.13
C ARG A 40 19.35 9.87 -2.42
N ASP A 41 19.79 10.86 -3.18
CA ASP A 41 20.42 12.09 -2.64
C ASP A 41 21.58 11.80 -1.66
N GLY A 42 22.38 10.76 -1.95
CA GLY A 42 23.50 10.33 -1.10
C GLY A 42 23.08 9.59 0.18
N LYS A 43 21.80 9.33 0.39
CA LYS A 43 21.27 8.56 1.51
C LYS A 43 20.79 7.19 1.05
N THR A 44 21.06 6.19 1.87
CA THR A 44 20.48 4.86 1.70
C THR A 44 19.06 4.88 2.24
N GLU A 45 18.07 4.66 1.37
CA GLU A 45 16.66 4.58 1.71
C GLU A 45 16.14 3.16 1.49
N GLU A 46 15.30 2.69 2.41
CA GLU A 46 14.62 1.41 2.26
C GLU A 46 13.14 1.64 1.94
N ARG A 47 12.62 0.82 1.03
CA ARG A 47 11.19 0.72 0.76
C ARG A 47 10.72 -0.72 0.65
N VAL A 48 9.47 -0.93 1.01
CA VAL A 48 8.73 -2.18 0.84
C VAL A 48 7.64 -1.95 -0.18
N GLU A 49 7.58 -2.81 -1.20
CA GLU A 49 6.42 -2.91 -2.09
C GLU A 49 5.58 -4.12 -1.70
N VAL A 50 4.27 -3.91 -1.61
CA VAL A 50 3.30 -4.96 -1.30
C VAL A 50 2.23 -4.95 -2.36
N THR A 51 2.14 -6.01 -3.14
CA THR A 51 1.11 -6.16 -4.18
C THR A 51 0.14 -7.28 -3.83
N PHE A 52 -1.14 -6.94 -3.78
CA PHE A 52 -2.25 -7.87 -3.62
C PHE A 52 -2.95 -8.05 -4.96
N LYS A 53 -3.01 -9.29 -5.45
CA LYS A 53 -3.85 -9.64 -6.60
C LYS A 53 -5.20 -10.10 -6.09
N VAL A 54 -6.27 -9.38 -6.42
CA VAL A 54 -7.64 -9.71 -5.94
C VAL A 54 -8.32 -10.68 -6.90
N ARG A 55 -8.23 -10.36 -8.20
CA ARG A 55 -8.72 -11.16 -9.33
C ARG A 55 -7.67 -11.08 -10.44
N LYS A 56 -7.93 -11.77 -11.56
CA LYS A 56 -6.98 -11.89 -12.68
C LYS A 56 -6.39 -10.56 -13.19
N ARG A 57 -7.11 -9.44 -13.00
CA ARG A 57 -6.72 -8.11 -13.50
C ARG A 57 -6.84 -6.99 -12.46
N GLN A 58 -7.19 -7.30 -11.22
CA GLN A 58 -7.38 -6.32 -10.16
C GLN A 58 -6.23 -6.39 -9.16
N ILE A 59 -5.64 -5.23 -8.88
CA ILE A 59 -4.54 -5.09 -7.92
C ILE A 59 -4.82 -4.00 -6.89
N VAL A 60 -4.30 -4.22 -5.69
CA VAL A 60 -4.07 -3.20 -4.67
C VAL A 60 -2.58 -3.26 -4.37
N ALA A 61 -1.85 -2.16 -4.54
CA ALA A 61 -0.40 -2.11 -4.40
C ALA A 61 -0.01 -0.96 -3.48
N LEU A 62 0.83 -1.26 -2.49
CA LEU A 62 1.41 -0.30 -1.56
C LEU A 62 2.90 -0.16 -1.83
N THR A 63 3.39 1.07 -1.80
CA THR A 63 4.81 1.38 -1.64
C THR A 63 4.97 2.09 -0.31
N VAL A 64 5.78 1.52 0.59
CA VAL A 64 5.99 2.01 1.95
C VAL A 64 7.46 2.31 2.13
N TRP A 65 7.79 3.57 2.40
CA TRP A 65 9.16 4.02 2.66
C TRP A 65 9.45 4.04 4.16
N GLY A 66 10.73 3.86 4.51
CA GLY A 66 11.17 3.87 5.91
C GLY A 66 10.92 5.19 6.64
N ASP A 67 10.89 6.29 5.87
CA ASP A 67 10.48 7.59 6.35
C ASP A 67 8.96 7.70 6.52
N ARG A 68 8.17 6.62 6.44
CA ARG A 68 6.68 6.56 6.46
C ARG A 68 5.98 7.40 5.37
N TRP A 69 6.63 7.67 4.24
CA TRP A 69 5.91 8.00 3.01
C TRP A 69 5.23 6.76 2.44
N ILE A 70 3.98 6.89 2.01
CA ILE A 70 3.19 5.78 1.49
C ILE A 70 2.56 6.19 0.17
N SER A 71 2.53 5.25 -0.78
CA SER A 71 1.74 5.33 -1.98
C SER A 71 0.82 4.11 -2.05
N ILE A 72 -0.45 4.32 -2.34
CA ILE A 72 -1.44 3.30 -2.64
C ILE A 72 -1.86 3.42 -4.09
N ARG A 73 -1.92 2.29 -4.79
CA ARG A 73 -2.52 2.15 -6.11
C ARG A 73 -3.54 1.02 -6.09
N ALA A 74 -4.79 1.31 -6.44
CA ALA A 74 -5.81 0.31 -6.70
C ALA A 74 -6.19 0.39 -8.19
N ALA A 75 -6.15 -0.74 -8.91
CA ALA A 75 -6.35 -0.70 -10.35
C ALA A 75 -7.02 -1.98 -10.89
N GLU A 76 -7.76 -1.84 -11.98
CA GLU A 76 -8.24 -2.94 -12.82
C GLU A 76 -7.76 -2.72 -14.26
N SER A 77 -7.09 -3.71 -14.84
CA SER A 77 -6.63 -3.64 -16.24
C SER A 77 -7.58 -4.30 -17.23
N ILE A 78 -7.58 -3.79 -18.46
CA ILE A 78 -8.19 -4.43 -19.64
C ILE A 78 -7.04 -4.93 -20.54
N PRO A 79 -7.06 -6.17 -21.02
CA PRO A 79 -6.07 -6.65 -21.98
C PRO A 79 -6.06 -5.73 -23.18
N GLN A 80 -4.87 -5.26 -23.55
CA GLN A 80 -4.63 -4.45 -24.75
C GLN A 80 -5.33 -3.07 -24.76
N ALA A 81 -5.99 -2.65 -23.68
CA ALA A 81 -6.71 -1.37 -23.60
C ALA A 81 -6.38 -0.56 -22.33
N GLY A 82 -5.30 -0.90 -21.62
CA GLY A 82 -4.83 -0.14 -20.46
C GLY A 82 -5.63 -0.40 -19.19
N TRP A 83 -6.08 0.67 -18.52
CA TRP A 83 -6.77 0.60 -17.23
C TRP A 83 -8.27 0.84 -17.40
N LYS A 84 -9.09 -0.07 -16.87
CA LYS A 84 -10.52 0.15 -16.66
C LYS A 84 -10.77 1.08 -15.48
N PHE A 85 -9.95 0.91 -14.46
CA PHE A 85 -10.03 1.65 -13.21
C PHE A 85 -8.63 1.89 -12.69
N GLN A 86 -8.38 3.10 -12.20
CA GLN A 86 -7.15 3.44 -11.50
C GLN A 86 -7.45 4.47 -10.41
N TYR A 87 -7.03 4.14 -9.21
CA TYR A 87 -6.98 5.03 -8.07
C TYR A 87 -5.55 5.08 -7.56
N THR A 88 -5.05 6.28 -7.30
CA THR A 88 -3.74 6.49 -6.69
C THR A 88 -3.85 7.57 -5.63
N HIS A 89 -3.31 7.29 -4.46
CA HIS A 89 -3.14 8.28 -3.41
C HIS A 89 -1.79 8.07 -2.74
N SER A 90 -1.13 9.14 -2.35
CA SER A 90 0.13 9.07 -1.63
C SER A 90 0.14 10.12 -0.53
N GLY A 91 1.11 10.03 0.37
CA GLY A 91 1.30 11.03 1.41
C GLY A 91 2.09 10.49 2.60
N ARG A 92 2.28 11.36 3.59
CA ARG A 92 2.91 11.00 4.86
C ARG A 92 1.91 10.24 5.72
N PHE A 93 2.30 9.07 6.21
CA PHE A 93 1.43 8.27 7.06
C PHE A 93 1.22 8.89 8.45
N LEU A 94 -0.05 9.13 8.80
CA LEU A 94 -0.50 9.70 10.06
C LEU A 94 -1.03 8.67 11.06
N GLY A 95 -1.18 7.40 10.67
CA GLY A 95 -1.75 6.37 11.53
C GLY A 95 -0.94 6.15 12.80
N THR A 96 -1.65 6.05 13.93
CA THR A 96 -1.06 5.88 15.26
C THR A 96 -0.78 4.42 15.58
N GLU A 97 -1.48 3.48 14.93
CA GLU A 97 -1.30 2.03 15.15
C GLU A 97 -0.30 1.39 14.16
N GLY A 98 0.45 2.21 13.42
CA GLY A 98 1.53 1.73 12.55
C GLY A 98 1.03 0.81 11.43
N GLY A 99 1.63 -0.36 11.31
CA GLY A 99 1.28 -1.37 10.32
C GLY A 99 -0.16 -1.89 10.45
N ARG A 100 -0.77 -1.83 11.63
CA ARG A 100 -2.16 -2.30 11.82
C ARG A 100 -3.16 -1.46 11.03
N ASP A 101 -3.02 -0.14 11.11
CA ASP A 101 -3.85 0.82 10.38
C ASP A 101 -3.70 0.59 8.86
N LEU A 102 -2.48 0.36 8.37
CA LEU A 102 -2.24 0.05 6.95
C LEU A 102 -2.88 -1.25 6.52
N VAL A 103 -2.75 -2.32 7.30
CA VAL A 103 -3.37 -3.61 6.97
C VAL A 103 -4.89 -3.48 6.98
N LYS A 104 -5.47 -2.76 7.95
CA LYS A 104 -6.91 -2.49 8.02
C LYS A 104 -7.40 -1.70 6.80
N ALA A 105 -6.71 -0.63 6.43
CA ALA A 105 -7.01 0.17 5.24
C ALA A 105 -6.90 -0.64 3.95
N THR A 106 -5.91 -1.54 3.89
CA THR A 106 -5.72 -2.45 2.75
C THR A 106 -6.84 -3.47 2.66
N GLU A 107 -7.23 -4.10 3.77
CA GLU A 107 -8.35 -5.05 3.83
C GLU A 107 -9.68 -4.39 3.45
N ALA A 108 -9.89 -3.13 3.87
CA ALA A 108 -11.03 -2.33 3.45
C ALA A 108 -10.99 -2.07 1.94
N SER A 109 -9.85 -1.63 1.41
CA SER A 109 -9.66 -1.39 -0.03
C SER A 109 -9.91 -2.64 -0.88
N LEU A 110 -9.41 -3.80 -0.42
CA LEU A 110 -9.64 -5.09 -1.07
C LEU A 110 -11.13 -5.45 -1.13
N SER A 111 -11.91 -5.04 -0.12
CA SER A 111 -13.35 -5.28 -0.08
C SER A 111 -14.08 -4.38 -1.09
N GLU A 112 -13.71 -3.10 -1.18
CA GLU A 112 -14.29 -2.17 -2.16
C GLU A 112 -13.93 -2.51 -3.62
N MET A 113 -12.77 -3.13 -3.85
CA MET A 113 -12.34 -3.55 -5.18
C MET A 113 -13.15 -4.74 -5.74
N TYR A 114 -13.94 -5.44 -4.92
CA TYR A 114 -14.75 -6.57 -5.38
C TYR A 114 -15.92 -6.14 -6.28
N GLU A 115 -16.51 -4.98 -5.98
CA GLU A 115 -17.64 -4.38 -6.70
C GLU A 115 -17.24 -2.99 -7.23
N LEU A 116 -16.45 -2.97 -8.30
CA LEU A 116 -16.06 -1.71 -8.94
C LEU A 116 -17.29 -1.00 -9.49
N THR A 117 -17.59 0.16 -8.90
CA THR A 117 -18.65 1.09 -9.30
C THR A 117 -18.06 2.48 -9.44
N ASP A 118 -18.84 3.42 -9.98
CA ASP A 118 -18.42 4.81 -10.10
C ASP A 118 -18.12 5.45 -8.73
N THR A 119 -18.69 4.91 -7.64
CA THR A 119 -18.45 5.38 -6.26
C THR A 119 -17.20 4.79 -5.60
N THR A 120 -16.51 3.84 -6.24
CA THR A 120 -15.34 3.17 -5.62
C THR A 120 -14.22 4.15 -5.29
N VAL A 121 -14.00 5.18 -6.12
CA VAL A 121 -12.99 6.22 -5.84
C VAL A 121 -13.27 6.92 -4.52
N GLU A 122 -14.50 7.38 -4.31
CA GLU A 122 -14.91 8.08 -3.08
C GLU A 122 -14.74 7.20 -1.84
N ARG A 123 -15.06 5.91 -1.96
CA ARG A 123 -14.88 4.95 -0.85
C ARG A 123 -13.41 4.71 -0.52
N LEU A 124 -12.55 4.64 -1.53
CA LEU A 124 -11.10 4.54 -1.32
C LEU A 124 -10.55 5.82 -0.69
N ASP A 125 -11.04 7.00 -1.08
CA ASP A 125 -10.68 8.27 -0.44
C ASP A 125 -11.07 8.30 1.04
N LEU A 126 -12.27 7.82 1.39
CA LEU A 126 -12.72 7.73 2.79
C LEU A 126 -11.80 6.82 3.64
N ILE A 127 -11.15 5.82 3.03
CA ILE A 127 -10.21 4.93 3.70
C ILE A 127 -8.84 5.61 3.86
N TRP A 128 -8.29 6.17 2.78
CA TRP A 128 -6.88 6.55 2.72
C TRP A 128 -6.60 8.01 3.08
N ARG A 129 -7.51 8.93 2.73
CA ARG A 129 -7.30 10.36 2.97
C ARG A 129 -7.10 10.72 4.45
N PRO A 130 -7.78 10.09 5.43
CA PRO A 130 -7.51 10.34 6.84
C PRO A 130 -6.14 9.83 7.32
N LEU A 131 -5.56 8.86 6.61
CA LEU A 131 -4.30 8.22 6.99
C LEU A 131 -3.08 8.85 6.31
N LEU A 132 -3.27 9.61 5.23
CA LEU A 132 -2.20 10.15 4.40
C LEU A 132 -2.30 11.67 4.33
N ALA A 133 -1.34 12.36 4.96
CA ALA A 133 -1.22 13.79 4.85
C ALA A 133 -0.61 14.18 3.50
N ASN A 134 -1.32 15.05 2.79
CA ASN A 134 -0.85 15.76 1.61
C ASN A 134 -0.79 17.25 1.92
N GLY A 135 0.41 17.73 2.22
CA GLY A 135 0.65 19.13 2.53
C GLY A 135 2.11 19.51 2.24
N PRO A 136 2.40 20.81 2.08
CA PRO A 136 3.76 21.27 1.84
C PRO A 136 4.68 20.83 2.98
N GLN A 137 5.86 20.33 2.64
CA GLN A 137 6.94 20.21 3.61
C GLN A 137 7.32 21.62 4.02
N VAL A 138 7.16 21.96 5.29
CA VAL A 138 7.83 23.16 5.82
C VAL A 138 9.30 22.76 5.93
N ALA A 139 10.11 23.35 5.05
CA ALA A 139 11.56 23.16 5.02
C ALA A 139 12.23 23.69 6.29
#